data_AF-A0A1E7YPN4-F1
#
_entry.id   AF-A0A1E7YPN4-F1
#
_cell.length_a   1.000
_cell.length_b   1.000
_cell.length_c   1.000
_cell.angle_alpha   90.00
_cell.angle_beta   90.00
_cell.angle_gamma   90.00
#
_symmetry.space_group_name_H-M   'P 1'
#
loop_
_entity.id
_entity.type
_entity.pdbx_description
1 polymer ?
#
loop_
_entity_poly.entity_id
_entity_poly.type
_entity_poly.pdbx_seq_one_letter_code
_entity_poly.pdbx_strand_id
1 'polypeptide(L)'
;MHVSTVMRLVNAAYALDRTLEQSLREIDRRALNALVLVKRHGTVLAGYGVIAQAFREQANSLKAAATDMRAILPRLIAVQMRAVQHQYYLASMNLEVLSSCGRNCCAGLTQSRDQWRSRVRKDEEEAHEILLQLLRSVEVLEARVAEQEYVVINARIEAALSESVGAPLNRVSADMGQAIQTVSIGIRQFHTILGGVLS
;
A
#
# COMPACT_ATOMS: atom_id res chain seq x y z
N MET A 1 3.13 -1.71 20.64
CA MET A 1 2.21 -0.96 19.75
C MET A 1 0.75 -1.28 20.09
N HIS A 2 -0.18 -0.32 20.02
CA HIS A 2 -1.61 -0.57 20.33
C HIS A 2 -2.37 -1.21 19.15
N VAL A 3 -3.29 -2.15 19.43
CA VAL A 3 -4.15 -2.82 18.43
C VAL A 3 -4.94 -1.83 17.59
N SER A 4 -5.41 -0.73 18.19
CA SER A 4 -6.14 0.32 17.48
C SER A 4 -5.30 0.97 16.38
N THR A 5 -3.99 1.14 16.61
CA THR A 5 -3.05 1.67 15.62
C THR A 5 -2.86 0.70 14.46
N VAL A 6 -2.72 -0.60 14.76
CA VAL A 6 -2.60 -1.66 13.74
C VAL A 6 -3.87 -1.75 12.91
N MET A 7 -5.04 -1.74 13.54
CA MET A 7 -6.32 -1.79 12.84
C MET A 7 -6.54 -0.58 11.94
N ARG A 8 -6.13 0.62 12.39
CA ARG A 8 -6.16 1.83 11.55
C ARG A 8 -5.24 1.69 10.33
N LEU A 9 -4.04 1.15 10.51
CA LEU A 9 -3.12 0.88 9.39
C LEU A 9 -3.70 -0.14 8.41
N VAL A 10 -4.28 -1.23 8.91
CA VAL A 10 -4.93 -2.26 8.09
C VAL A 10 -6.11 -1.68 7.31
N ASN A 11 -6.98 -0.89 7.96
CA ASN A 11 -8.09 -0.22 7.29
C ASN A 11 -7.60 0.74 6.20
N ALA A 12 -6.53 1.50 6.46
CA ALA A 12 -5.94 2.38 5.48
C ALA A 12 -5.35 1.60 4.29
N ALA A 13 -4.72 0.45 4.55
CA ALA A 13 -4.20 -0.42 3.50
C ALA A 13 -5.31 -1.00 2.62
N TYR A 14 -6.44 -1.41 3.22
CA TYR A 14 -7.61 -1.87 2.47
C TYR A 14 -8.28 -0.75 1.66
N ALA A 15 -8.36 0.46 2.22
CA ALA A 15 -8.86 1.62 1.49
C ALA A 15 -7.97 1.91 0.27
N LEU A 16 -6.65 1.89 0.45
CA LEU A 16 -5.69 2.03 -0.64
C LEU A 16 -5.84 0.93 -1.70
N ASP A 17 -5.96 -0.34 -1.31
CA ASP A 17 -6.14 -1.47 -2.25
C ASP A 17 -7.38 -1.27 -3.13
N ARG A 18 -8.51 -0.86 -2.54
CA ARG A 18 -9.74 -0.54 -3.30
C ARG A 18 -9.54 0.61 -4.26
N THR A 19 -8.90 1.69 -3.81
CA THR A 19 -8.60 2.85 -4.65
C THR A 19 -7.69 2.47 -5.83
N LEU A 20 -6.66 1.65 -5.57
CA LEU A 20 -5.76 1.13 -6.61
C LEU A 20 -6.52 0.25 -7.61
N GLU A 21 -7.31 -0.71 -7.13
CA GLU A 21 -8.06 -1.62 -7.99
C GLU A 21 -9.02 -0.88 -8.92
N GLN A 22 -9.78 0.07 -8.39
CA GLN A 22 -10.71 0.87 -9.19
C GLN A 22 -9.97 1.75 -10.20
N SER A 23 -8.98 2.51 -9.76
CA SER A 23 -8.27 3.47 -10.61
C SER A 23 -7.47 2.75 -11.71
N LEU A 24 -6.84 1.62 -11.41
CA LEU A 24 -6.08 0.84 -12.39
C LEU A 24 -6.98 0.19 -13.45
N ARG A 25 -8.17 -0.27 -13.08
CA ARG A 25 -9.18 -0.71 -14.05
C ARG A 25 -9.61 0.43 -14.98
N GLU A 26 -9.81 1.62 -14.43
CA GLU A 26 -10.16 2.80 -15.23
C GLU A 26 -9.04 3.20 -16.19
N ILE A 27 -7.78 3.15 -15.74
CA ILE A 27 -6.59 3.41 -16.58
C ILE A 27 -6.50 2.40 -17.72
N ASP A 28 -6.63 1.09 -17.46
CA ASP A 28 -6.57 0.07 -18.51
C ASP A 28 -7.72 0.24 -19.52
N ARG A 29 -8.96 0.48 -19.05
CA ARG A 29 -10.11 0.76 -19.93
C ARG A 29 -9.87 1.97 -20.84
N ARG A 30 -9.31 3.05 -20.29
CA ARG A 30 -9.01 4.28 -21.03
C ARG A 30 -7.87 4.08 -22.02
N ALA A 31 -6.86 3.29 -21.66
CA ALA A 31 -5.75 2.94 -22.54
C ALA A 31 -6.23 2.09 -23.72
N LEU A 32 -7.14 1.15 -23.49
CA LEU A 32 -7.79 0.39 -24.56
C LEU A 32 -8.58 1.30 -25.51
N ASN A 33 -9.34 2.26 -24.98
CA ASN A 33 -10.05 3.23 -25.81
C ASN A 33 -9.09 4.07 -26.66
N ALA A 34 -7.96 4.50 -26.10
CA ALA A 34 -6.90 5.16 -26.86
C ALA A 34 -6.34 4.28 -27.98
N LEU A 35 -6.04 3.01 -27.71
CA LEU A 35 -5.55 2.07 -28.74
C LEU A 35 -6.56 1.88 -29.87
N VAL A 36 -7.86 1.87 -29.57
CA VAL A 36 -8.92 1.83 -30.60
C VAL A 36 -8.91 3.09 -31.45
N LEU A 37 -8.77 4.28 -30.84
CA LEU A 37 -8.65 5.55 -31.56
C LEU A 37 -7.41 5.54 -32.47
N VAL A 38 -6.27 5.10 -31.96
CA VAL A 38 -5.02 4.97 -32.73
C VAL A 38 -5.23 4.04 -33.93
N LYS A 39 -5.85 2.86 -33.74
CA LYS A 39 -6.15 1.93 -34.84
C LYS A 39 -7.06 2.54 -35.91
N ARG A 40 -8.03 3.40 -35.52
CA ARG A 40 -8.95 4.04 -36.46
C ARG A 40 -8.31 5.15 -37.28
N HIS A 41 -7.35 5.88 -36.71
CA HIS A 41 -6.70 7.02 -37.36
C HIS A 41 -5.32 6.68 -37.95
N GLY A 42 -4.85 5.45 -37.78
CA GLY A 42 -3.66 4.92 -38.44
C GLY A 42 -2.37 5.60 -38.02
N THR A 43 -1.51 5.90 -38.99
CA THR A 43 -0.17 6.46 -38.75
C THR A 43 -0.18 7.85 -38.12
N VAL A 44 -1.30 8.59 -38.25
CA VAL A 44 -1.47 9.94 -37.68
C VAL A 44 -1.35 9.93 -36.14
N LEU A 45 -1.68 8.81 -35.49
CA LEU A 45 -1.64 8.67 -34.03
C LEU A 45 -0.63 7.62 -33.56
N ALA A 46 0.38 7.28 -34.38
CA ALA A 46 1.34 6.24 -34.03
C ALA A 46 2.11 6.55 -32.73
N GLY A 47 2.50 7.82 -32.51
CA GLY A 47 3.16 8.26 -31.28
C GLY A 47 2.28 8.07 -30.05
N TYR A 48 0.99 8.41 -30.14
CA TYR A 48 0.03 8.15 -29.06
C TYR A 48 -0.20 6.65 -28.82
N GLY A 49 -0.05 5.81 -29.84
CA GLY A 49 -0.09 4.34 -29.69
C GLY A 49 0.97 3.80 -28.73
N VAL A 50 2.19 4.32 -28.81
CA VAL A 50 3.29 3.97 -27.88
C VAL A 50 2.93 4.38 -26.46
N ILE A 51 2.36 5.57 -26.28
CA ILE A 51 1.95 6.08 -24.98
C ILE A 51 0.79 5.26 -24.38
N ALA A 52 -0.20 4.90 -25.20
CA ALA A 52 -1.32 4.07 -24.78
C ALA A 52 -0.86 2.67 -24.32
N GLN A 53 0.16 2.12 -24.96
CA GLN A 53 0.79 0.86 -24.53
C GLN A 53 1.55 1.06 -23.20
N ALA A 54 2.35 2.12 -23.08
CA ALA A 54 3.07 2.45 -21.84
C ALA A 54 2.13 2.59 -20.64
N PHE A 55 0.95 3.21 -20.82
CA PHE A 55 -0.07 3.31 -19.76
C PHE A 55 -0.49 1.94 -19.21
N ARG A 56 -0.64 0.93 -20.08
CA ARG A 56 -1.07 -0.41 -19.69
C ARG A 56 0.04 -1.17 -18.99
N GLU A 57 1.25 -1.09 -19.53
CA GLU A 57 2.44 -1.72 -18.93
C GLU A 57 2.66 -1.19 -17.52
N GLN A 58 2.55 0.12 -17.33
CA GLN A 58 2.71 0.74 -16.03
C GLN A 58 1.52 0.49 -15.09
N ALA A 59 0.29 0.42 -15.59
CA ALA A 59 -0.85 -0.01 -14.76
C ALA A 59 -0.69 -1.45 -14.26
N ASN A 60 -0.17 -2.35 -15.10
CA ASN A 60 0.16 -3.72 -14.70
C ASN A 60 1.30 -3.76 -13.66
N SER A 61 2.34 -2.96 -13.88
CA SER A 61 3.45 -2.80 -12.92
C SER A 61 2.96 -2.32 -11.55
N LEU A 62 2.10 -1.29 -11.52
CA LEU A 62 1.51 -0.77 -10.28
C LEU A 62 0.63 -1.82 -9.59
N LYS A 63 -0.15 -2.60 -10.37
CA LYS A 63 -0.98 -3.68 -9.84
C LYS A 63 -0.13 -4.80 -9.20
N ALA A 64 1.00 -5.13 -9.80
CA ALA A 64 1.94 -6.10 -9.25
C ALA A 64 2.51 -5.60 -7.91
N ALA A 65 3.03 -4.36 -7.88
CA ALA A 65 3.55 -3.75 -6.65
C ALA A 65 2.48 -3.66 -5.54
N ALA A 66 1.23 -3.35 -5.89
CA ALA A 66 0.11 -3.32 -4.94
C ALA A 66 -0.19 -4.72 -4.36
N THR A 67 -0.07 -5.76 -5.19
CA THR A 67 -0.26 -7.15 -4.77
C THR A 67 0.84 -7.56 -3.79
N ASP A 68 2.09 -7.18 -4.05
CA ASP A 68 3.23 -7.46 -3.17
C ASP A 68 3.06 -6.76 -1.82
N MET A 69 2.66 -5.49 -1.81
CA MET A 69 2.35 -4.75 -0.59
C MET A 69 1.24 -5.45 0.23
N ARG A 70 0.16 -5.89 -0.44
CA ARG A 70 -0.97 -6.56 0.22
C ARG A 70 -0.58 -7.89 0.86
N ALA A 71 0.38 -8.62 0.28
CA ALA A 71 0.86 -9.88 0.83
C ALA A 71 1.54 -9.73 2.21
N ILE A 72 1.95 -8.51 2.59
CA ILE A 72 2.59 -8.21 3.87
C ILE A 72 1.57 -8.07 5.02
N LEU A 73 0.36 -7.57 4.73
CA LEU A 73 -0.64 -7.22 5.75
C LEU A 73 -1.07 -8.40 6.63
N PRO A 74 -1.35 -9.61 6.11
CA PRO A 74 -1.75 -10.75 6.96
C PRO A 74 -0.67 -11.12 7.97
N ARG A 75 0.61 -11.00 7.59
CA ARG A 75 1.73 -11.27 8.50
C ARG A 75 1.76 -10.25 9.64
N LEU A 76 1.60 -8.97 9.34
CA LEU A 76 1.54 -7.92 10.36
C LEU A 76 0.39 -8.17 11.35
N ILE A 77 -0.80 -8.50 10.84
CA ILE A 77 -1.98 -8.80 11.66
C ILE A 77 -1.72 -10.00 12.58
N ALA A 78 -1.15 -11.09 12.05
CA ALA A 78 -0.85 -12.29 12.81
C ALA A 78 0.13 -12.02 13.97
N VAL A 79 1.23 -11.31 13.69
CA VAL A 79 2.23 -10.95 14.72
C VAL A 79 1.61 -10.05 15.79
N GLN A 80 0.76 -9.10 15.39
CA GLN A 80 0.12 -8.20 16.34
C GLN A 80 -0.93 -8.88 17.22
N MET A 81 -1.73 -9.79 16.66
CA MET A 81 -2.63 -10.61 17.48
C MET A 81 -1.87 -11.46 18.49
N ARG A 82 -0.73 -12.03 18.09
CA ARG A 82 0.15 -12.80 18.97
C ARG A 82 0.76 -11.95 20.08
N ALA A 83 1.27 -10.76 19.74
CA ALA A 83 1.82 -9.80 20.71
C ALA A 83 0.78 -9.42 21.78
N VAL A 84 -0.46 -9.15 21.36
CA VAL A 84 -1.58 -8.80 22.26
C VAL A 84 -1.93 -9.96 23.18
N GLN A 85 -2.02 -11.17 22.63
CA GLN A 85 -2.28 -12.36 23.42
C GLN A 85 -1.20 -12.57 24.50
N HIS A 86 0.07 -12.41 24.14
CA HIS A 86 1.19 -12.50 25.09
C HIS A 86 1.16 -11.38 26.16
N GLN A 87 0.80 -10.16 25.78
CA GLN A 87 0.61 -9.05 26.72
C GLN A 87 -0.54 -9.34 27.70
N TYR A 88 -1.64 -9.95 27.23
CA TYR A 88 -2.76 -10.34 28.09
C TYR A 88 -2.33 -11.40 29.13
N TYR A 89 -1.60 -12.44 28.72
CA TYR A 89 -1.05 -13.43 29.66
C TYR A 89 -0.10 -12.82 30.69
N LEU A 90 0.73 -11.86 30.25
CA LEU A 90 1.63 -11.16 31.17
C LEU A 90 0.86 -10.31 32.19
N ALA A 91 -0.24 -9.67 31.77
CA ALA A 91 -1.10 -8.89 32.65
C ALA A 91 -1.82 -9.77 33.68
N SER A 92 -2.35 -10.93 33.27
CA SER A 92 -3.06 -11.85 34.17
C SER A 92 -2.13 -12.42 35.26
N MET A 93 -0.87 -12.72 34.93
CA MET A 93 0.13 -13.21 35.90
C MET A 93 0.48 -12.21 37.00
N ASN A 94 0.35 -10.89 36.74
CA ASN A 94 0.61 -9.88 37.76
C ASN A 94 -0.55 -9.70 38.76
N LEU A 95 -1.79 -10.08 38.38
CA LEU A 95 -3.00 -9.81 39.18
C LEU A 95 -3.31 -10.91 40.20
N GLU A 96 -3.05 -12.18 39.88
CA GLU A 96 -3.51 -13.32 40.69
C GLU A 96 -2.47 -13.83 41.73
N VAL A 97 -1.18 -13.56 41.53
CA VAL A 97 -0.10 -14.17 42.34
C VAL A 97 0.50 -13.17 43.33
N LEU A 98 0.65 -11.89 42.94
CA LEU A 98 1.21 -10.86 43.80
C LEU A 98 0.30 -10.49 44.98
N SER A 99 -1.01 -10.77 44.87
CA SER A 99 -1.99 -10.53 45.93
C SER A 99 -1.99 -11.63 47.01
N SER A 100 -1.43 -12.81 46.74
CA SER A 100 -1.55 -14.00 47.60
C SER A 100 -0.23 -14.50 48.21
N CYS A 101 0.95 -14.14 47.67
CA CYS A 101 2.22 -14.54 48.28
C CYS A 101 3.31 -13.45 48.17
N GLY A 102 4.09 -13.27 49.25
CA GLY A 102 5.16 -12.26 49.33
C GLY A 102 6.29 -12.44 48.32
N ARG A 103 7.22 -11.47 48.27
CA ARG A 103 8.25 -11.26 47.21
C ARG A 103 9.11 -12.48 46.78
N ASN A 104 9.18 -13.56 47.58
CA ASN A 104 10.09 -14.70 47.36
C ASN A 104 9.40 -16.06 47.13
N CYS A 105 8.07 -16.09 47.00
CA CYS A 105 7.31 -17.33 47.09
C CYS A 105 7.29 -18.16 45.78
N CYS A 106 7.54 -17.54 44.62
CA CYS A 106 7.30 -18.19 43.32
C CYS A 106 8.39 -17.90 42.26
N ALA A 107 9.54 -18.58 42.37
CA ALA A 107 10.62 -18.49 41.39
C ALA A 107 10.18 -18.91 39.96
N GLY A 108 9.34 -19.95 39.85
CA GLY A 108 8.81 -20.41 38.56
C GLY A 108 7.94 -19.36 37.85
N LEU A 109 7.16 -18.58 38.61
CA LEU A 109 6.35 -17.49 38.04
C LEU A 109 7.19 -16.30 37.59
N THR A 110 8.27 -16.01 38.30
CA THR A 110 9.25 -15.01 37.86
C THR A 110 9.87 -15.42 36.53
N GLN A 111 10.28 -16.70 36.41
CA GLN A 111 10.80 -17.25 35.16
C GLN A 111 9.76 -17.23 34.02
N SER A 112 8.52 -17.65 34.27
CA SER A 112 7.44 -17.58 33.27
C SER A 112 7.16 -16.14 32.83
N ARG A 113 7.15 -15.19 33.75
CA ARG A 113 6.97 -13.77 33.44
C ARG A 113 8.09 -13.27 32.52
N ASP A 114 9.34 -13.58 32.84
CA ASP A 114 10.48 -13.14 32.04
C ASP A 114 10.49 -13.79 30.64
N GLN A 115 10.03 -15.05 30.54
CA GLN A 115 9.79 -15.71 29.25
C GLN A 115 8.70 -15.00 28.43
N TRP A 116 7.57 -14.66 29.04
CA TRP A 116 6.50 -13.92 28.34
C TRP A 116 6.94 -12.52 27.92
N ARG A 117 7.71 -11.80 28.75
CA ARG A 117 8.32 -10.52 28.37
C ARG A 117 9.21 -10.66 27.14
N SER A 118 10.05 -11.69 27.13
CA SER A 118 10.92 -11.99 25.99
C SER A 118 10.12 -12.28 24.71
N ARG A 119 9.00 -13.02 24.83
CA ARG A 119 8.10 -13.29 23.69
C ARG A 119 7.44 -12.03 23.17
N VAL A 120 6.89 -11.18 24.04
CA VAL A 120 6.30 -9.89 23.65
C VAL A 120 7.33 -9.04 22.90
N ARG A 121 8.55 -8.92 23.43
CA ARG A 121 9.62 -8.15 22.79
C ARG A 121 9.95 -8.70 21.40
N LYS A 122 10.04 -10.03 21.24
CA LYS A 122 10.27 -10.66 19.94
C LYS A 122 9.15 -10.38 18.94
N ASP A 123 7.89 -10.43 19.38
CA ASP A 123 6.77 -10.10 18.49
C ASP A 123 6.77 -8.61 18.11
N GLU A 124 7.19 -7.72 19.00
CA GLU A 124 7.33 -6.29 18.69
C GLU A 124 8.48 -6.01 17.72
N GLU A 125 9.62 -6.68 17.88
CA GLU A 125 10.76 -6.65 16.95
C GLU A 125 10.32 -7.16 15.56
N GLU A 126 9.67 -8.32 15.48
CA GLU A 126 9.16 -8.90 14.23
C GLU A 126 8.14 -7.97 13.56
N ALA A 127 7.22 -7.38 14.33
CA ALA A 127 6.26 -6.42 13.79
C ALA A 127 6.93 -5.17 13.23
N HIS A 128 7.97 -4.65 13.89
CA HIS A 128 8.73 -3.52 13.41
C HIS A 128 9.42 -3.83 12.07
N GLU A 129 10.04 -5.00 11.95
CA GLU A 129 10.63 -5.46 10.68
C GLU A 129 9.60 -5.56 9.55
N ILE A 130 8.41 -6.08 9.85
CA ILE A 130 7.31 -6.16 8.89
C ILE A 130 6.83 -4.76 8.46
N LEU A 131 6.73 -3.81 9.39
CA LEU A 131 6.38 -2.42 9.07
C LEU A 131 7.43 -1.75 8.17
N LEU A 132 8.73 -2.03 8.38
CA LEU A 132 9.80 -1.57 7.50
C LEU A 132 9.76 -2.23 6.12
N GLN A 133 9.34 -3.50 6.02
CA GLN A 133 9.06 -4.14 4.72
C GLN A 133 7.89 -3.45 4.02
N LEU A 134 6.81 -3.17 4.75
CA LEU A 134 5.65 -2.46 4.22
C LEU A 134 6.02 -1.06 3.72
N LEU A 135 6.84 -0.32 4.46
CA LEU A 135 7.32 1.00 4.07
C LEU A 135 8.05 0.97 2.73
N ARG A 136 8.99 0.04 2.58
CA ARG A 136 9.71 -0.15 1.31
C ARG A 136 8.78 -0.50 0.15
N SER A 137 7.75 -1.32 0.39
CA SER A 137 6.74 -1.61 -0.64
C SER A 137 5.92 -0.38 -1.04
N VAL A 138 5.65 0.52 -0.09
CA VAL A 138 4.97 1.79 -0.36
C VAL A 138 5.86 2.73 -1.17
N GLU A 139 7.15 2.83 -0.84
CA GLU A 139 8.12 3.63 -1.62
C GLU A 139 8.23 3.14 -3.07
N VAL A 140 8.20 1.81 -3.30
CA VAL A 140 8.14 1.24 -4.65
C VAL A 140 6.86 1.67 -5.37
N LEU A 141 5.70 1.65 -4.70
CA LEU A 141 4.45 2.14 -5.28
C LEU A 141 4.52 3.63 -5.63
N GLU A 142 5.11 4.46 -4.78
CA GLU A 142 5.31 5.90 -5.04
C GLU A 142 6.18 6.13 -6.28
N ALA A 143 7.29 5.39 -6.41
CA ALA A 143 8.15 5.47 -7.58
C ALA A 143 7.40 5.10 -8.87
N ARG A 144 6.57 4.04 -8.84
CA ARG A 144 5.75 3.63 -9.99
C ARG A 144 4.67 4.63 -10.35
N VAL A 145 4.08 5.31 -9.37
CA VAL A 145 3.16 6.43 -9.65
C VAL A 145 3.88 7.58 -10.32
N ALA A 146 5.08 7.94 -9.87
CA ALA A 146 5.86 9.01 -10.50
C ALA A 146 6.19 8.69 -11.97
N GLU A 147 6.56 7.44 -12.27
CA GLU A 147 6.75 6.98 -13.65
C GLU A 147 5.46 7.13 -14.48
N GLN A 148 4.31 6.82 -13.90
CA GLN A 148 3.03 6.91 -14.59
C GLN A 148 2.53 8.35 -14.78
N GLU A 149 2.83 9.25 -13.83
CA GLU A 149 2.61 10.70 -13.98
C GLU A 149 3.42 11.26 -15.16
N TYR A 150 4.63 10.77 -15.39
CA TYR A 150 5.44 11.12 -16.56
C TYR A 150 4.78 10.66 -17.88
N VAL A 151 4.22 9.44 -17.92
CA VAL A 151 3.46 8.96 -19.09
C VAL A 151 2.24 9.85 -19.36
N VAL A 152 1.53 10.30 -18.32
CA VAL A 152 0.40 11.24 -18.46
C VAL A 152 0.83 12.55 -19.10
N ILE A 153 1.97 13.11 -18.68
CA ILE A 153 2.49 14.36 -19.24
C ILE A 153 2.80 14.18 -20.73
N ASN A 154 3.49 13.11 -21.10
CA ASN A 154 3.80 12.81 -22.50
C ASN A 154 2.53 12.60 -23.33
N ALA A 155 1.51 11.94 -22.77
CA ALA A 155 0.22 11.75 -23.44
C ALA A 155 -0.46 13.07 -23.77
N ARG A 156 -0.44 14.04 -22.84
CA ARG A 156 -1.00 15.37 -23.07
C ARG A 156 -0.24 16.14 -24.14
N ILE A 157 1.09 16.04 -24.15
CA ILE A 157 1.92 16.67 -25.18
C ILE A 157 1.58 16.09 -26.55
N GLU A 158 1.58 14.76 -26.67
CA GLU A 158 1.28 14.07 -27.93
C GLU A 158 -0.15 14.37 -28.44
N ALA A 159 -1.12 14.40 -27.53
CA ALA A 159 -2.49 14.77 -27.84
C ALA A 159 -2.62 16.24 -28.31
N ALA A 160 -1.82 17.15 -27.75
CA ALA A 160 -1.80 18.55 -28.17
C ALA A 160 -1.13 18.74 -29.54
N LEU A 161 -0.11 17.94 -29.86
CA LEU A 161 0.56 17.94 -31.17
C LEU A 161 -0.29 17.29 -32.28
N SER A 162 -1.24 16.42 -31.91
CA SER A 162 -2.13 15.75 -32.84
C SER A 162 -3.29 16.68 -33.27
N GLU A 163 -3.02 17.64 -34.15
CA GLU A 163 -3.95 18.71 -34.57
C GLU A 163 -5.45 18.34 -34.62
N SER A 164 -5.90 17.67 -35.68
CA SER A 164 -7.33 17.43 -35.98
C SER A 164 -7.94 16.26 -35.21
N VAL A 165 -7.13 15.47 -34.51
CA VAL A 165 -7.53 14.21 -33.85
C VAL A 165 -7.21 14.22 -32.34
N GLY A 166 -6.67 15.34 -31.83
CA GLY A 166 -6.14 15.47 -30.49
C GLY A 166 -7.20 15.68 -29.40
N ALA A 167 -8.38 16.19 -29.74
CA ALA A 167 -9.42 16.47 -28.74
C ALA A 167 -9.92 15.22 -27.97
N PRO A 168 -10.19 14.08 -28.63
CA PRO A 168 -10.46 12.81 -27.93
C PRO A 168 -9.28 12.31 -27.08
N LEU A 169 -8.04 12.46 -27.57
CA LEU A 169 -6.83 12.02 -26.87
C LEU A 169 -6.51 12.87 -25.65
N ASN A 170 -6.74 14.17 -25.74
CA ASN A 170 -6.62 15.11 -24.62
C ASN A 170 -7.60 14.75 -23.51
N ARG A 171 -8.83 14.36 -23.86
CA ARG A 171 -9.79 13.84 -22.89
C ARG A 171 -9.28 12.56 -22.23
N VAL A 172 -8.80 11.58 -22.99
CA VAL A 172 -8.22 10.35 -22.42
C VAL A 172 -7.05 10.64 -21.48
N SER A 173 -6.15 11.54 -21.87
CA SER A 173 -4.98 11.93 -21.08
C SER A 173 -5.36 12.69 -19.80
N ALA A 174 -6.37 13.56 -19.85
CA ALA A 174 -6.87 14.30 -18.69
C ALA A 174 -7.49 13.32 -17.67
N ASP A 175 -8.34 12.45 -18.16
CA ASP A 175 -8.99 11.36 -17.43
C ASP A 175 -7.96 10.43 -16.76
N MET A 176 -6.95 9.98 -17.50
CA MET A 176 -5.85 9.17 -16.94
C MET A 176 -5.11 9.92 -15.84
N GLY A 177 -4.82 11.20 -16.05
CA GLY A 177 -4.21 12.05 -15.03
C GLY A 177 -5.03 12.13 -13.73
N GLN A 178 -6.36 12.21 -13.81
CA GLN A 178 -7.22 12.20 -12.62
C GLN A 178 -7.19 10.86 -11.88
N ALA A 179 -7.19 9.74 -12.61
CA ALA A 179 -7.09 8.41 -12.00
C ALA A 179 -5.74 8.24 -11.28
N ILE A 180 -4.65 8.69 -11.89
CA ILE A 180 -3.30 8.65 -11.29
C ILE A 180 -3.20 9.57 -10.09
N GLN A 181 -3.78 10.77 -10.15
CA GLN A 181 -3.81 11.68 -9.01
C GLN A 181 -4.55 11.05 -7.81
N THR A 182 -5.67 10.38 -8.06
CA THR A 182 -6.42 9.65 -7.02
C THR A 182 -5.55 8.59 -6.34
N VAL A 183 -4.81 7.83 -7.13
CA VAL A 183 -3.86 6.82 -6.62
C VAL A 183 -2.73 7.47 -5.83
N SER A 184 -2.11 8.53 -6.37
CA SER A 184 -1.02 9.29 -5.74
C SER A 184 -1.43 9.85 -4.37
N ILE A 185 -2.67 10.33 -4.24
CA ILE A 185 -3.22 10.79 -2.96
C ILE A 185 -3.39 9.63 -1.98
N GLY A 186 -3.98 8.51 -2.44
CA GLY A 186 -4.19 7.33 -1.60
C GLY A 186 -2.88 6.77 -1.03
N ILE A 187 -1.84 6.67 -1.86
CA ILE A 187 -0.52 6.18 -1.44
C ILE A 187 0.11 7.13 -0.42
N ARG A 188 0.10 8.44 -0.67
CA ARG A 188 0.65 9.44 0.28
C ARG A 188 -0.07 9.44 1.63
N GLN A 189 -1.39 9.29 1.61
CA GLN A 189 -2.18 9.16 2.84
C GLN A 189 -1.77 7.90 3.62
N PHE A 190 -1.62 6.78 2.93
CA PHE A 190 -1.17 5.53 3.55
C PHE A 190 0.25 5.63 4.09
N HIS A 191 1.18 6.22 3.33
CA HIS A 191 2.56 6.47 3.74
C HIS A 191 2.62 7.31 5.02
N THR A 192 1.80 8.38 5.12
CA THR A 192 1.70 9.22 6.32
C THR A 192 1.23 8.42 7.54
N ILE A 193 0.20 7.58 7.36
CA ILE A 193 -0.32 6.72 8.44
C ILE A 193 0.76 5.72 8.88
N LEU A 194 1.46 5.11 7.94
CA LEU A 194 2.54 4.16 8.22
C LEU A 194 3.73 4.84 8.92
N GLY A 195 4.13 6.03 8.49
CA GLY A 195 5.17 6.83 9.14
C GLY A 195 4.81 7.16 10.59
N GLY A 196 3.54 7.52 10.86
CA GLY A 196 3.05 7.75 12.22
C GLY A 196 2.93 6.48 13.09
N VAL A 197 2.99 5.28 12.48
CA VAL A 197 3.03 4.00 13.21
C VAL A 197 4.48 3.63 13.54
N LEU A 198 5.43 4.05 12.71
CA LEU A 198 6.86 3.78 12.85
C LEU A 198 7.59 4.78 13.78
N SER A 199 7.06 5.99 13.94
CA SER A 199 7.55 7.03 14.86
C SER A 199 7.18 6.77 16.31
#